data_AF-A0A955P631-F1
#
_entry.id   AF-A0A955P631-F1
#
_cell.length_a   1.000
_cell.length_b   1.000
_cell.length_c   1.000
_cell.angle_alpha   90.00
_cell.angle_beta   90.00
_cell.angle_gamma   90.00
#
_symmetry.space_group_name_H-M   'P 1'
#
loop_
_entity.id
_entity.type
_entity.pdbx_description
1 polymer ?
#
loop_
_entity_poly.entity_id
_entity_poly.type
_entity_poly.pdbx_seq_one_letter_code
_entity_poly.pdbx_strand_id
1 'polypeptide(L)'
;RSYNPEIEGMWKGGGSEKFMDLNFINSILMSQQFPPQDNWFHGFPINYYYYGYYLCAVMVKLTGVLPHVGYNLMTVTVYALAINGLWGLLRNLNCKMVWSALGVFLAFLATNLKTAWLGLTLSSQEQMWIPWRSSRVIDLETDRTINEFPWFSFLWNDLHGHLSALPIEVGILALCWGMIVSLGSVGVGRLIFQALLIAIAYGSLVVSNAWDIPCYAAVIAFSLLAALSIREWTKPYTWAETQKLIFQMVVLWISLAAVFKIFFRGFFANFVPPTSGHNVVPWEMKSPLGPFLLIFGGILAVMILPFFGTVLQPVFRA
;
A
#
# COMPACT_ATOMS: atom_id res chain seq x y z
N ARG A 1 -19.23 -5.89 -7.19
CA ARG A 1 -19.80 -4.62 -6.69
C ARG A 1 -19.51 -4.52 -5.20
N SER A 2 -19.09 -3.35 -4.71
CA SER A 2 -18.99 -3.11 -3.27
C SER A 2 -20.36 -3.31 -2.61
N TYR A 3 -20.36 -3.58 -1.30
CA TYR A 3 -21.60 -3.76 -0.55
C TYR A 3 -22.34 -2.43 -0.37
N ASN A 4 -21.59 -1.33 -0.20
CA ASN A 4 -22.13 0.02 -0.08
C ASN A 4 -21.59 0.98 -1.17
N PRO A 5 -22.05 0.85 -2.43
CA PRO A 5 -21.61 1.70 -3.54
C PRO A 5 -22.17 3.14 -3.49
N GLU A 6 -23.24 3.36 -2.71
CA GLU A 6 -23.86 4.68 -2.59
C GLU A 6 -22.95 5.62 -1.82
N ILE A 7 -22.81 6.84 -2.33
CA ILE A 7 -21.99 7.89 -1.71
C ILE A 7 -22.89 8.66 -0.74
N GLU A 8 -23.06 8.10 0.45
CA GLU A 8 -23.86 8.69 1.53
C GLU A 8 -22.98 9.39 2.57
N GLY A 9 -23.53 10.42 3.22
CA GLY A 9 -22.83 11.17 4.27
C GLY A 9 -22.82 10.46 5.63
N MET A 10 -21.89 10.87 6.50
CA MET A 10 -21.65 10.29 7.85
C MET A 10 -22.93 10.09 8.70
N TRP A 11 -23.94 10.95 8.54
CA TRP A 11 -25.14 10.99 9.39
C TRP A 11 -26.16 9.87 9.15
N LYS A 12 -26.03 9.08 8.06
CA LYS A 12 -26.91 7.93 7.78
C LYS A 12 -26.36 6.59 8.27
N GLY A 13 -25.40 6.60 9.19
CA GLY A 13 -24.85 5.37 9.80
C GLY A 13 -23.76 4.68 8.96
N GLY A 14 -23.36 5.27 7.84
CA GLY A 14 -22.14 4.90 7.12
C GLY A 14 -21.04 5.89 7.45
N GLY A 15 -20.27 5.62 8.52
CA GLY A 15 -19.08 6.41 8.85
C GLY A 15 -17.97 6.23 7.81
N SER A 16 -18.16 6.75 6.60
CA SER A 16 -17.24 6.58 5.48
C SER A 16 -16.73 7.92 4.96
N GLU A 17 -15.47 7.95 4.56
CA GLU A 17 -14.80 9.13 4.02
C GLU A 17 -15.15 9.40 2.55
N LYS A 18 -16.04 8.59 1.95
CA LYS A 18 -16.50 8.69 0.55
C LYS A 18 -16.94 10.09 0.11
N PHE A 19 -17.65 10.82 0.96
CA PHE A 19 -18.08 12.19 0.63
C PHE A 19 -16.87 13.13 0.51
N MET A 20 -15.87 12.93 1.37
CA MET A 20 -14.59 13.62 1.28
C MET A 20 -13.81 13.24 0.04
N ASP A 21 -13.69 11.95 -0.23
CA ASP A 21 -12.96 11.47 -1.41
C ASP A 21 -13.57 12.02 -2.70
N LEU A 22 -14.89 11.94 -2.84
CA LEU A 22 -15.59 12.48 -4.01
C LEU A 22 -15.45 14.00 -4.10
N ASN A 23 -15.46 14.70 -2.97
CA ASN A 23 -15.27 16.14 -2.94
C ASN A 23 -13.86 16.53 -3.44
N PHE A 24 -12.82 15.81 -3.02
CA PHE A 24 -11.47 16.01 -3.53
C PHE A 24 -11.36 15.70 -5.02
N ILE A 25 -11.99 14.63 -5.52
CA ILE A 25 -12.04 14.35 -6.97
C ILE A 25 -12.70 15.50 -7.73
N ASN A 26 -13.85 15.99 -7.26
CA ASN A 26 -14.56 17.10 -7.91
C ASN A 26 -13.74 18.40 -7.87
N SER A 27 -13.10 18.72 -6.74
CA SER A 27 -12.19 19.84 -6.63
C SER A 27 -11.07 19.76 -7.69
N ILE A 28 -10.43 18.59 -7.82
CA ILE A 28 -9.35 18.38 -8.80
C ILE A 28 -9.87 18.54 -10.23
N LEU A 29 -11.06 18.00 -10.54
CA LEU A 29 -11.66 18.10 -11.87
C LEU A 29 -12.02 19.55 -12.26
N MET A 30 -12.42 20.37 -11.29
CA MET A 30 -12.77 21.78 -11.51
C MET A 30 -11.56 22.73 -11.45
N SER A 31 -10.44 22.27 -10.91
CA SER A 31 -9.24 23.09 -10.73
C SER A 31 -8.54 23.37 -12.06
N GLN A 32 -8.26 24.65 -12.33
CA GLN A 32 -7.49 25.08 -13.52
C GLN A 32 -5.97 25.07 -13.30
N GLN A 33 -5.55 25.10 -12.03
CA GLN A 33 -4.15 25.11 -11.61
C GLN A 33 -3.93 24.17 -10.44
N PHE A 34 -2.68 23.78 -10.20
CA PHE A 34 -2.28 22.97 -9.05
C PHE A 34 -1.49 23.82 -8.04
N PRO A 35 -1.63 23.55 -6.73
CA PRO A 35 -2.52 22.54 -6.11
C PRO A 35 -4.02 22.88 -6.24
N PRO A 36 -4.90 21.85 -6.23
CA PRO A 36 -6.34 22.04 -6.31
C PRO A 36 -6.88 22.76 -5.06
N GLN A 37 -7.94 23.55 -5.23
CA GLN A 37 -8.56 24.31 -4.14
C GLN A 37 -9.38 23.40 -3.22
N ASP A 38 -9.30 23.58 -1.91
CA ASP A 38 -10.19 22.89 -0.98
C ASP A 38 -11.62 23.47 -1.08
N ASN A 39 -12.59 22.60 -1.40
CA ASN A 39 -14.00 22.99 -1.51
C ASN A 39 -14.64 23.32 -0.15
N TRP A 40 -14.08 22.85 0.96
CA TRP A 40 -14.53 23.19 2.31
C TRP A 40 -13.80 24.37 2.91
N PHE A 41 -12.58 24.63 2.47
CA PHE A 41 -11.78 25.74 2.98
C PHE A 41 -11.39 26.70 1.85
N HIS A 42 -12.37 27.51 1.44
CA HIS A 42 -12.24 28.45 0.33
C HIS A 42 -10.99 29.34 0.45
N GLY A 43 -10.24 29.47 -0.65
CA GLY A 43 -9.01 30.25 -0.73
C GLY A 43 -7.74 29.48 -0.34
N PHE A 44 -7.88 28.24 0.14
CA PHE A 44 -6.75 27.37 0.48
C PHE A 44 -6.70 26.13 -0.42
N PRO A 45 -5.51 25.56 -0.66
CA PRO A 45 -5.39 24.31 -1.39
C PRO A 45 -5.77 23.11 -0.51
N ILE A 46 -6.07 21.97 -1.13
CA ILE A 46 -6.24 20.70 -0.41
C ILE A 46 -4.96 20.37 0.36
N ASN A 47 -5.05 20.34 1.68
CA ASN A 47 -3.94 19.97 2.56
C ASN A 47 -4.05 18.50 3.03
N TYR A 48 -3.99 17.57 2.06
CA TYR A 48 -4.18 16.14 2.28
C TYR A 48 -3.44 15.29 1.23
N TYR A 49 -3.28 13.98 1.45
CA TYR A 49 -2.65 13.05 0.50
C TYR A 49 -3.53 12.79 -0.74
N TYR A 50 -3.66 13.80 -1.62
CA TYR A 50 -4.68 13.76 -2.67
C TYR A 50 -4.28 13.02 -3.95
N TYR A 51 -3.09 12.41 -4.02
CA TYR A 51 -2.57 11.84 -5.26
C TYR A 51 -3.43 10.68 -5.80
N GLY A 52 -3.99 9.83 -4.93
CA GLY A 52 -4.95 8.80 -5.33
C GLY A 52 -6.19 9.39 -6.01
N TYR A 53 -6.76 10.45 -5.44
CA TYR A 53 -7.89 11.18 -6.02
C TYR A 53 -7.52 11.87 -7.33
N TYR A 54 -6.28 12.37 -7.46
CA TYR A 54 -5.76 12.94 -8.70
C TYR A 54 -5.72 11.90 -9.82
N LEU A 55 -5.21 10.69 -9.55
CA LEU A 55 -5.24 9.59 -10.52
C LEU A 55 -6.67 9.23 -10.91
N CYS A 56 -7.60 9.22 -9.94
CA CYS A 56 -9.03 9.03 -10.21
C CYS A 56 -9.59 10.12 -11.13
N ALA A 57 -9.31 11.39 -10.84
CA ALA A 57 -9.76 12.52 -11.65
C ALA A 57 -9.19 12.47 -13.08
N VAL A 58 -7.94 12.06 -13.26
CA VAL A 58 -7.35 11.84 -14.59
C VAL A 58 -8.15 10.79 -15.36
N MET A 59 -8.46 9.65 -14.74
CA MET A 59 -9.25 8.59 -15.40
C MET A 59 -10.69 9.04 -15.71
N VAL A 60 -11.32 9.79 -14.81
CA VAL A 60 -12.64 10.41 -15.07
C VAL A 60 -12.57 11.33 -16.28
N LYS A 61 -11.57 12.22 -16.33
CA LYS A 61 -11.40 13.17 -17.43
C LYS A 61 -11.11 12.50 -18.76
N LEU A 62 -10.32 11.42 -18.76
CA LEU A 62 -10.00 10.64 -19.95
C LEU A 62 -11.20 9.86 -20.50
N THR A 63 -12.06 9.34 -19.62
CA THR A 63 -13.19 8.48 -20.00
C THR A 63 -14.50 9.24 -20.20
N GLY A 64 -14.63 10.46 -19.65
CA GLY A 64 -15.85 11.26 -19.73
C GLY A 64 -17.01 10.75 -18.87
N VAL A 65 -16.77 9.77 -17.98
CA VAL A 65 -17.80 9.28 -17.07
C VAL A 65 -18.12 10.32 -15.98
N LEU A 66 -19.30 10.20 -15.37
CA LEU A 66 -19.64 11.05 -14.23
C LEU A 66 -18.69 10.77 -13.04
N PRO A 67 -18.29 11.79 -12.25
CA PRO A 67 -17.31 11.62 -11.16
C PRO A 67 -17.64 10.51 -10.16
N HIS A 68 -18.91 10.38 -9.75
CA HIS A 68 -19.35 9.33 -8.82
C HIS A 68 -19.30 7.91 -9.43
N VAL A 69 -19.45 7.79 -10.75
CA VAL A 69 -19.26 6.52 -11.47
C VAL A 69 -17.78 6.20 -11.53
N GLY A 70 -16.95 7.18 -11.90
CA GLY A 70 -15.50 7.01 -11.93
C GLY A 70 -14.90 6.67 -10.57
N TYR A 71 -15.41 7.26 -9.48
CA TYR A 71 -15.06 6.92 -8.11
C TYR A 71 -15.24 5.42 -7.83
N ASN A 72 -16.45 4.90 -8.08
CA ASN A 72 -16.76 3.48 -7.89
C ASN A 72 -15.89 2.56 -8.76
N LEU A 73 -15.66 2.94 -10.02
CA LEU A 73 -14.80 2.19 -10.94
C LEU A 73 -13.34 2.20 -10.50
N MET A 74 -12.85 3.32 -9.98
CA MET A 74 -11.49 3.45 -9.51
C MET A 74 -11.24 2.55 -8.30
N THR A 75 -12.14 2.50 -7.31
CA THR A 75 -12.01 1.57 -6.17
C THR A 75 -11.83 0.13 -6.64
N VAL A 76 -12.67 -0.34 -7.58
CA VAL A 76 -12.54 -1.69 -8.14
C VAL A 76 -11.22 -1.87 -8.89
N THR A 77 -10.79 -0.85 -9.63
CA THR A 77 -9.54 -0.86 -10.40
C THR A 77 -8.32 -0.98 -9.49
N VAL A 78 -8.28 -0.21 -8.41
CA VAL A 78 -7.22 -0.26 -7.39
C VAL A 78 -7.11 -1.69 -6.82
N TYR A 79 -8.22 -2.31 -6.43
CA TYR A 79 -8.21 -3.70 -5.97
C TYR A 79 -7.71 -4.69 -7.01
N ALA A 80 -8.23 -4.58 -8.24
CA ALA A 80 -7.86 -5.48 -9.31
C ALA A 80 -6.36 -5.41 -9.62
N LEU A 81 -5.79 -4.20 -9.65
CA LEU A 81 -4.37 -3.98 -9.87
C LEU A 81 -3.52 -4.52 -8.72
N ALA A 82 -3.92 -4.27 -7.46
CA ALA A 82 -3.19 -4.76 -6.30
C ALA A 82 -3.19 -6.30 -6.21
N ILE A 83 -4.35 -6.94 -6.45
CA ILE A 83 -4.49 -8.40 -6.51
C ILE A 83 -3.65 -8.98 -7.66
N ASN A 84 -3.74 -8.38 -8.85
CA ASN A 84 -2.99 -8.85 -10.01
C ASN A 84 -1.48 -8.72 -9.81
N GLY A 85 -1.03 -7.61 -9.23
CA GLY A 85 0.37 -7.38 -8.89
C GLY A 85 0.89 -8.40 -7.87
N LEU A 86 0.13 -8.68 -6.80
CA LEU A 86 0.56 -9.63 -5.77
C LEU A 86 0.58 -11.05 -6.32
N TRP A 87 -0.43 -11.41 -7.11
CA TRP A 87 -0.43 -12.67 -7.85
C TRP A 87 0.84 -12.79 -8.69
N GLY A 88 1.13 -11.79 -9.53
CA GLY A 88 2.32 -11.76 -10.38
C GLY A 88 3.62 -11.90 -9.57
N LEU A 89 3.72 -11.20 -8.43
CA LEU A 89 4.87 -11.31 -7.54
C LEU A 89 5.03 -12.73 -6.96
N LEU A 90 3.96 -13.32 -6.42
CA LEU A 90 3.98 -14.68 -5.87
C LEU A 90 4.33 -15.72 -6.95
N ARG A 91 3.83 -15.55 -8.18
CA ARG A 91 4.21 -16.40 -9.32
C ARG A 91 5.69 -16.27 -9.66
N ASN A 92 6.25 -15.05 -9.62
CA ASN A 92 7.68 -14.80 -9.85
C ASN A 92 8.58 -15.30 -8.70
N LEU A 93 8.02 -15.49 -7.51
CA LEU A 93 8.68 -16.16 -6.38
C LEU A 93 8.59 -17.70 -6.46
N ASN A 94 8.15 -18.25 -7.61
CA ASN A 94 7.94 -19.68 -7.85
C ASN A 94 6.90 -20.35 -6.94
N CYS A 95 6.02 -19.61 -6.29
CA CYS A 95 4.88 -20.20 -5.59
C CYS A 95 4.00 -20.95 -6.58
N LYS A 96 3.42 -22.11 -6.23
CA LYS A 96 2.40 -22.78 -7.07
C LYS A 96 1.10 -21.99 -7.12
N MET A 97 0.23 -22.31 -8.08
CA MET A 97 -1.02 -21.59 -8.32
C MET A 97 -1.90 -21.55 -7.06
N VAL A 98 -2.03 -22.70 -6.37
CA VAL A 98 -2.80 -22.82 -5.13
C VAL A 98 -2.24 -21.92 -4.02
N TRP A 99 -0.92 -21.91 -3.83
CA TRP A 99 -0.26 -21.06 -2.83
C TRP A 99 -0.32 -19.58 -3.19
N SER A 100 -0.30 -19.25 -4.48
CA SER A 100 -0.46 -17.89 -4.97
C SER A 100 -1.88 -17.39 -4.72
N ALA A 101 -2.87 -18.23 -4.99
CA ALA A 101 -4.29 -17.95 -4.72
C ALA A 101 -4.54 -17.77 -3.22
N LEU A 102 -3.98 -18.65 -2.39
CA LEU A 102 -4.04 -18.54 -0.93
C LEU A 102 -3.36 -17.25 -0.45
N GLY A 103 -2.19 -16.90 -1.00
CA GLY A 103 -1.49 -15.67 -0.63
C GLY A 103 -2.28 -14.41 -0.94
N VAL A 104 -2.90 -14.34 -2.12
CA VAL A 104 -3.81 -13.24 -2.49
C VAL A 104 -5.02 -13.21 -1.56
N PHE A 105 -5.63 -14.35 -1.28
CA PHE A 105 -6.76 -14.46 -0.36
C PHE A 105 -6.39 -13.95 1.03
N LEU A 106 -5.27 -14.39 1.60
CA LEU A 106 -4.81 -13.96 2.92
C LEU A 106 -4.41 -12.48 2.97
N ALA A 107 -3.85 -11.93 1.88
CA ALA A 107 -3.45 -10.52 1.84
C ALA A 107 -4.63 -9.56 1.72
N PHE A 108 -5.64 -9.89 0.91
CA PHE A 108 -6.71 -8.94 0.54
C PHE A 108 -8.09 -9.28 1.11
N LEU A 109 -8.39 -10.56 1.35
CA LEU A 109 -9.73 -11.02 1.74
C LEU A 109 -9.78 -11.49 3.20
N ALA A 110 -8.70 -12.12 3.67
CA ALA A 110 -8.58 -12.69 5.02
C ALA A 110 -7.40 -12.09 5.80
N THR A 111 -7.11 -10.81 5.55
CA THR A 111 -6.03 -10.05 6.21
C THR A 111 -6.21 -10.05 7.72
N ASN A 112 -7.42 -9.71 8.16
CA ASN A 112 -7.81 -9.61 9.56
C ASN A 112 -8.61 -10.86 9.99
N LEU A 113 -7.97 -11.71 10.79
CA LEU A 113 -8.54 -12.97 11.29
C LEU A 113 -9.70 -12.76 12.28
N LYS A 114 -9.85 -11.55 12.84
CA LYS A 114 -11.00 -11.19 13.69
C LYS A 114 -12.30 -11.34 12.92
N THR A 115 -12.32 -11.00 11.63
CA THR A 115 -13.51 -11.13 10.76
C THR A 115 -13.99 -12.58 10.71
N ALA A 116 -13.07 -13.53 10.50
CA ALA A 116 -13.40 -14.96 10.49
C ALA A 116 -13.87 -15.45 11.87
N TRP A 117 -13.18 -15.04 12.94
CA TRP A 117 -13.56 -15.40 14.30
C TRP A 117 -14.97 -14.91 14.67
N LEU A 118 -15.31 -13.66 14.32
CA LEU A 118 -16.66 -13.11 14.54
C LEU A 118 -17.71 -13.84 13.70
N GLY A 119 -17.40 -14.18 12.45
CA GLY A 119 -18.32 -14.94 11.59
C GLY A 119 -18.68 -16.32 12.14
N LEU A 120 -17.78 -16.95 12.91
CA LEU A 120 -17.99 -18.26 13.54
C LEU A 120 -18.68 -18.16 14.92
N THR A 121 -18.65 -17.00 15.57
CA THR A 121 -19.09 -16.85 16.97
C THR A 121 -20.35 -16.01 17.14
N LEU A 122 -20.66 -15.12 16.20
CA LEU A 122 -21.83 -14.25 16.25
C LEU A 122 -23.09 -14.93 15.72
N SER A 123 -24.22 -14.60 16.34
CA SER A 123 -25.55 -14.97 15.86
C SER A 123 -25.85 -14.30 14.51
N SER A 124 -26.73 -14.88 13.69
CA SER A 124 -27.08 -14.35 12.36
C SER A 124 -27.53 -12.89 12.38
N GLN A 125 -28.21 -12.45 13.45
CA GLN A 125 -28.67 -11.08 13.62
C GLN A 125 -27.51 -10.10 13.90
N GLU A 126 -26.42 -10.58 14.50
CA GLU A 126 -25.24 -9.78 14.81
C GLU A 126 -24.20 -9.76 13.69
N GLN A 127 -24.31 -10.65 12.70
CA GLN A 127 -23.34 -10.73 11.60
C GLN A 127 -23.24 -9.43 10.79
N MET A 128 -24.31 -8.62 10.74
CA MET A 128 -24.29 -7.30 10.11
C MET A 128 -23.25 -6.34 10.72
N TRP A 129 -22.83 -6.58 11.97
CA TRP A 129 -21.85 -5.75 12.69
C TRP A 129 -20.41 -6.25 12.56
N ILE A 130 -20.18 -7.36 11.85
CA ILE A 130 -18.83 -7.93 11.68
C ILE A 130 -17.83 -6.90 11.15
N PRO A 131 -18.11 -6.10 10.10
CA PRO A 131 -17.15 -5.13 9.61
C PRO A 131 -16.73 -4.11 10.69
N TRP A 132 -17.70 -3.58 11.44
CA TRP A 132 -17.42 -2.62 12.51
C TRP A 132 -16.65 -3.25 13.66
N ARG A 133 -17.09 -4.41 14.15
CA ARG A 133 -16.44 -5.15 15.25
C ARG A 133 -15.05 -5.67 14.86
N SER A 134 -14.78 -5.94 13.58
CA SER A 134 -13.46 -6.36 13.11
C SER A 134 -12.51 -5.19 12.87
N SER A 135 -13.03 -3.97 12.71
CA SER A 135 -12.22 -2.74 12.63
C SER A 135 -11.80 -2.15 13.98
N ARG A 136 -12.19 -2.79 15.10
CA ARG A 136 -11.92 -2.37 16.48
C ARG A 136 -11.24 -3.49 17.28
N VAL A 137 -10.07 -3.91 16.82
CA VAL A 137 -9.32 -5.03 17.44
C VAL A 137 -8.34 -4.51 18.49
N ILE A 138 -7.69 -3.37 18.22
CA ILE A 138 -6.85 -2.68 19.20
C ILE A 138 -7.73 -1.67 19.92
N ASP A 139 -8.42 -2.13 20.96
CA ASP A 139 -9.16 -1.24 21.84
C ASP A 139 -8.88 -1.59 23.29
N LEU A 140 -8.16 -0.70 23.95
CA LEU A 140 -7.99 -0.70 25.39
C LEU A 140 -8.87 0.45 25.89
N GLU A 141 -10.13 0.11 26.16
CA GLU A 141 -11.12 0.91 26.93
C GLU A 141 -11.68 2.22 26.31
N THR A 142 -11.22 2.69 25.14
CA THR A 142 -11.57 4.06 24.68
C THR A 142 -12.13 4.18 23.26
N ASP A 143 -12.21 3.11 22.48
CA ASP A 143 -12.69 3.08 21.08
C ASP A 143 -12.00 4.13 20.18
N ARG A 144 -10.71 4.37 20.42
CA ARG A 144 -9.95 5.44 19.73
C ARG A 144 -9.20 4.98 18.49
N THR A 145 -9.14 3.68 18.19
CA THR A 145 -8.37 3.18 17.05
C THR A 145 -9.26 2.49 16.03
N ILE A 146 -8.99 2.77 14.75
CA ILE A 146 -9.64 2.15 13.61
C ILE A 146 -8.60 1.28 12.91
N ASN A 147 -8.90 -0.02 12.76
CA ASN A 147 -8.05 -0.98 12.09
C ASN A 147 -8.65 -1.33 10.73
N GLU A 148 -8.27 -0.55 9.72
CA GLU A 148 -8.66 -0.85 8.35
C GLU A 148 -7.80 -1.95 7.74
N PHE A 149 -8.43 -2.77 6.92
CA PHE A 149 -7.77 -3.82 6.15
C PHE A 149 -8.42 -3.89 4.77
N PRO A 150 -7.73 -4.38 3.73
CA PRO A 150 -8.23 -4.24 2.37
C PRO A 150 -9.68 -4.72 2.21
N TRP A 151 -10.07 -5.90 2.69
CA TRP A 151 -11.47 -6.30 2.53
C TRP A 151 -12.50 -5.32 3.13
N PHE A 152 -12.20 -4.68 4.26
CA PHE A 152 -13.05 -3.67 4.87
C PHE A 152 -13.24 -2.46 3.95
N SER A 153 -12.15 -1.83 3.50
CA SER A 153 -12.22 -0.62 2.67
C SER A 153 -12.87 -0.91 1.29
N PHE A 154 -12.72 -2.13 0.76
CA PHE A 154 -13.46 -2.57 -0.44
C PHE A 154 -14.97 -2.65 -0.22
N LEU A 155 -15.41 -3.25 0.90
CA LEU A 155 -16.82 -3.40 1.22
C LEU A 155 -17.51 -2.04 1.34
N TRP A 156 -16.82 -1.08 1.96
CA TRP A 156 -17.30 0.28 2.19
C TRP A 156 -17.09 1.24 1.03
N ASN A 157 -16.35 0.81 0.01
CA ASN A 157 -16.01 1.59 -1.17
C ASN A 157 -15.27 2.88 -0.79
N ASP A 158 -14.26 2.76 0.06
CA ASP A 158 -13.49 3.86 0.62
C ASP A 158 -12.18 4.05 -0.16
N LEU A 159 -12.06 5.11 -0.97
CA LEU A 159 -10.90 5.34 -1.83
C LEU A 159 -9.77 6.08 -1.10
N HIS A 160 -9.72 5.96 0.22
CA HIS A 160 -8.74 6.62 1.06
C HIS A 160 -7.29 6.46 0.58
N GLY A 161 -6.42 7.37 1.02
CA GLY A 161 -4.99 7.40 0.69
C GLY A 161 -4.30 6.03 0.78
N HIS A 162 -4.46 5.31 1.89
CA HIS A 162 -3.88 3.97 2.08
C HIS A 162 -4.43 2.94 1.09
N LEU A 163 -5.71 3.03 0.70
CA LEU A 163 -6.27 2.11 -0.28
C LEU A 163 -5.69 2.39 -1.66
N SER A 164 -5.73 3.66 -2.05
CA SER A 164 -5.23 4.09 -3.36
C SER A 164 -3.74 3.77 -3.57
N ALA A 165 -2.98 3.59 -2.48
CA ALA A 165 -1.58 3.24 -2.48
C ALA A 165 -1.29 1.74 -2.74
N LEU A 166 -2.25 0.82 -2.49
CA LEU A 166 -2.02 -0.63 -2.60
C LEU A 166 -1.39 -1.09 -3.94
N PRO A 167 -1.80 -0.59 -5.12
CA PRO A 167 -1.16 -0.97 -6.39
C PRO A 167 0.27 -0.46 -6.50
N ILE A 168 0.55 0.72 -5.96
CA ILE A 168 1.88 1.34 -5.96
C ILE A 168 2.80 0.52 -5.06
N GLU A 169 2.34 0.21 -3.85
CA GLU A 169 2.98 -0.64 -2.87
C GLU A 169 3.41 -2.00 -3.44
N VAL A 170 2.44 -2.75 -3.99
CA VAL A 170 2.71 -4.05 -4.63
C VAL A 170 3.65 -3.89 -5.84
N GLY A 171 3.51 -2.79 -6.59
CA GLY A 171 4.41 -2.44 -7.68
C GLY A 171 5.85 -2.24 -7.20
N ILE A 172 6.07 -1.55 -6.07
CA ILE A 172 7.39 -1.38 -5.46
C ILE A 172 7.97 -2.74 -5.06
N LEU A 173 7.18 -3.61 -4.44
CA LEU A 173 7.63 -4.96 -4.08
C LEU A 173 8.07 -5.77 -5.32
N ALA A 174 7.29 -5.70 -6.40
CA ALA A 174 7.62 -6.37 -7.66
C ALA A 174 8.87 -5.79 -8.34
N LEU A 175 9.04 -4.47 -8.32
CA LEU A 175 10.24 -3.80 -8.84
C LEU A 175 11.47 -4.15 -8.01
N CYS A 176 11.34 -4.21 -6.68
CA CYS A 176 12.40 -4.63 -5.78
C CYS A 176 12.82 -6.09 -6.03
N TRP A 177 11.85 -7.00 -6.18
CA TRP A 177 12.12 -8.39 -6.56
C TRP A 177 12.81 -8.49 -7.93
N GLY A 178 12.30 -7.76 -8.93
CA GLY A 178 12.90 -7.70 -10.26
C GLY A 178 14.35 -7.20 -10.22
N MET A 179 14.64 -6.20 -9.40
CA MET A 179 15.99 -5.71 -9.16
C MET A 179 16.88 -6.77 -8.51
N ILE A 180 16.40 -7.47 -7.48
CA ILE A 180 17.12 -8.58 -6.83
C ILE A 180 17.55 -9.65 -7.84
N VAL A 181 16.62 -10.10 -8.69
CA VAL A 181 16.88 -11.18 -9.65
C VAL A 181 17.72 -10.72 -10.85
N SER A 182 17.60 -9.46 -11.25
CA SER A 182 18.30 -8.93 -12.44
C SER A 182 19.66 -8.29 -12.15
N LEU A 183 20.02 -8.09 -10.89
CA LEU A 183 21.26 -7.40 -10.55
C LEU A 183 22.47 -8.19 -11.03
N GLY A 184 23.30 -7.54 -11.86
CA GLY A 184 24.52 -8.13 -12.39
C GLY A 184 24.35 -9.01 -13.64
N SER A 185 23.12 -9.33 -14.03
CA SER A 185 22.79 -10.01 -15.31
C SER A 185 22.32 -9.03 -16.39
N VAL A 186 22.02 -7.78 -16.01
CA VAL A 186 21.56 -6.74 -16.93
C VAL A 186 22.56 -5.59 -17.05
N GLY A 187 22.62 -4.97 -18.23
CA GLY A 187 23.46 -3.81 -18.49
C GLY A 187 23.06 -2.58 -17.65
N VAL A 188 24.00 -1.63 -17.51
CA VAL A 188 23.85 -0.42 -16.70
C VAL A 188 22.58 0.38 -17.04
N GLY A 189 22.22 0.49 -18.32
CA GLY A 189 21.00 1.21 -18.73
C GLY A 189 19.72 0.62 -18.15
N ARG A 190 19.61 -0.71 -18.05
CA ARG A 190 18.44 -1.38 -17.45
C ARG A 190 18.37 -1.18 -15.95
N LEU A 191 19.52 -1.15 -15.27
CA LEU A 191 19.60 -0.82 -13.84
C LEU A 191 19.13 0.61 -13.57
N ILE A 192 19.59 1.58 -14.36
CA ILE A 192 19.15 2.98 -14.25
C ILE A 192 17.64 3.08 -14.48
N PHE A 193 17.12 2.41 -15.50
CA PHE A 193 15.68 2.40 -15.77
C PHE A 193 14.86 1.82 -14.60
N GLN A 194 15.30 0.69 -14.01
CA GLN A 194 14.66 0.11 -12.83
C GLN A 194 14.71 1.06 -11.62
N ALA A 195 15.86 1.69 -11.38
CA ALA A 195 16.02 2.67 -10.31
C ALA A 195 15.08 3.87 -10.48
N LEU A 196 14.92 4.37 -11.71
CA LEU A 196 13.96 5.45 -12.02
C LEU A 196 12.52 5.03 -11.76
N LEU A 197 12.13 3.81 -12.16
CA LEU A 197 10.79 3.29 -11.89
C LEU A 197 10.51 3.16 -10.39
N ILE A 198 11.46 2.63 -9.63
CA ILE A 198 11.37 2.56 -8.16
C ILE A 198 11.24 3.97 -7.58
N ALA A 199 11.98 4.94 -8.12
CA ALA A 199 11.90 6.32 -7.65
C ALA A 199 10.56 7.00 -7.92
N ILE A 200 9.98 6.79 -9.10
CA ILE A 200 8.65 7.30 -9.43
C ILE A 200 7.58 6.62 -8.56
N ALA A 201 7.67 5.30 -8.38
CA ALA A 201 6.72 4.54 -7.56
C ALA A 201 6.80 4.96 -6.08
N TYR A 202 8.01 5.06 -5.52
CA TYR A 202 8.21 5.49 -4.14
C TYR A 202 7.78 6.95 -3.93
N GLY A 203 8.10 7.86 -4.85
CA GLY A 203 7.61 9.24 -4.79
C GLY A 203 6.08 9.32 -4.84
N SER A 204 5.45 8.48 -5.66
CA SER A 204 3.98 8.36 -5.73
C SER A 204 3.40 7.84 -4.42
N LEU A 205 4.03 6.85 -3.78
CA LEU A 205 3.63 6.34 -2.46
C LEU A 205 3.67 7.46 -1.41
N VAL A 206 4.73 8.26 -1.38
CA VAL A 206 4.90 9.34 -0.41
C VAL A 206 3.74 10.35 -0.44
N VAL A 207 3.21 10.67 -1.62
CA VAL A 207 2.08 11.61 -1.77
C VAL A 207 0.69 10.96 -1.75
N SER A 208 0.61 9.62 -1.81
CA SER A 208 -0.62 8.84 -1.62
C SER A 208 -0.85 8.43 -0.17
N ASN A 209 0.20 7.95 0.50
CA ASN A 209 0.17 7.47 1.88
C ASN A 209 1.54 7.68 2.55
N ALA A 210 1.67 8.75 3.32
CA ALA A 210 2.94 9.08 3.96
C ALA A 210 3.32 8.12 5.11
N TRP A 211 2.37 7.34 5.63
CA TRP A 211 2.60 6.42 6.73
C TRP A 211 3.47 5.21 6.32
N ASP A 212 3.47 4.87 5.04
CA ASP A 212 4.22 3.72 4.50
C ASP A 212 5.67 4.06 4.11
N ILE A 213 6.03 5.34 4.13
CA ILE A 213 7.34 5.85 3.74
C ILE A 213 8.48 5.11 4.43
N PRO A 214 8.50 4.92 5.76
CA PRO A 214 9.62 4.27 6.44
C PRO A 214 9.73 2.78 6.09
N CYS A 215 8.58 2.10 5.96
CA CYS A 215 8.52 0.68 5.64
C CYS A 215 9.08 0.42 4.23
N TYR A 216 8.59 1.15 3.23
CA TYR A 216 9.01 0.94 1.85
C TYR A 216 10.42 1.49 1.56
N ALA A 217 10.87 2.52 2.30
CA ALA A 217 12.28 2.92 2.32
C ALA A 217 13.18 1.74 2.74
N ALA A 218 12.81 1.07 3.84
CA ALA A 218 13.55 -0.08 4.34
C ALA A 218 13.52 -1.24 3.33
N VAL A 219 12.36 -1.55 2.75
CA VAL A 219 12.23 -2.60 1.73
C VAL A 219 13.14 -2.32 0.53
N ILE A 220 13.16 -1.10 0.00
CA ILE A 220 14.02 -0.71 -1.12
C ILE A 220 15.50 -0.86 -0.74
N ALA A 221 15.89 -0.36 0.45
CA ALA A 221 17.26 -0.48 0.94
C ALA A 221 17.71 -1.93 1.11
N PHE A 222 16.91 -2.75 1.79
CA PHE A 222 17.23 -4.16 2.01
C PHE A 222 17.20 -4.97 0.72
N SER A 223 16.37 -4.61 -0.25
CA SER A 223 16.34 -5.29 -1.55
C SER A 223 17.64 -5.08 -2.32
N LEU A 224 18.26 -3.90 -2.24
CA LEU A 224 19.59 -3.67 -2.83
C LEU A 224 20.66 -4.51 -2.16
N LEU A 225 20.63 -4.59 -0.83
CA LEU A 225 21.56 -5.42 -0.06
C LEU A 225 21.40 -6.91 -0.41
N ALA A 226 20.15 -7.38 -0.52
CA ALA A 226 19.81 -8.75 -0.88
C ALA A 226 20.21 -9.11 -2.33
N ALA A 227 19.98 -8.19 -3.27
CA ALA A 227 20.35 -8.35 -4.67
C ALA A 227 21.84 -8.63 -4.85
N LEU A 228 22.67 -8.03 -3.99
CA LEU A 228 24.10 -8.23 -3.99
C LEU A 228 24.46 -9.52 -3.27
N SER A 229 23.92 -9.76 -2.07
CA SER A 229 24.29 -10.93 -1.27
C SER A 229 23.98 -12.27 -1.95
N ILE A 230 22.89 -12.36 -2.71
CA ILE A 230 22.51 -13.57 -3.47
C ILE A 230 23.55 -13.93 -4.54
N ARG A 231 24.25 -12.94 -5.11
CA ARG A 231 25.27 -13.17 -6.13
C ARG A 231 26.56 -13.77 -5.56
N GLU A 232 26.83 -13.57 -4.28
CA GLU A 232 28.14 -13.82 -3.67
C GLU A 232 28.11 -14.73 -2.45
N TRP A 233 27.04 -15.50 -2.24
CA TRP A 233 26.91 -16.45 -1.12
C TRP A 233 28.02 -17.52 -1.02
N THR A 234 28.97 -17.54 -1.95
CA THR A 234 30.11 -18.47 -1.98
C THR A 234 31.47 -17.80 -1.81
N LYS A 235 31.58 -16.46 -1.80
CA LYS A 235 32.87 -15.75 -1.65
C LYS A 235 32.73 -14.51 -0.76
N PRO A 236 33.71 -14.23 0.12
CA PRO A 236 33.72 -12.98 0.88
C PRO A 236 33.84 -11.79 -0.08
N TYR A 237 33.06 -10.73 0.17
CA TYR A 237 33.10 -9.49 -0.58
C TYR A 237 34.50 -8.88 -0.58
N THR A 238 34.97 -8.49 -1.76
CA THR A 238 36.13 -7.61 -1.87
C THR A 238 35.72 -6.18 -1.49
N TRP A 239 36.69 -5.39 -1.00
CA TRP A 239 36.46 -3.98 -0.69
C TRP A 239 35.94 -3.18 -1.90
N ALA A 240 36.35 -3.53 -3.11
CA ALA A 240 35.90 -2.91 -4.35
C ALA A 240 34.40 -3.17 -4.64
N GLU A 241 33.91 -4.37 -4.36
CA GLU A 241 32.48 -4.71 -4.49
C GLU A 241 31.63 -3.97 -3.46
N THR A 242 32.12 -3.83 -2.22
CA THR A 242 31.47 -3.01 -1.19
C THR A 242 31.38 -1.52 -1.59
N GLN A 243 32.45 -0.95 -2.16
CA GLN A 243 32.43 0.43 -2.63
C GLN A 243 31.42 0.65 -3.77
N LYS A 244 31.34 -0.31 -4.70
CA LYS A 244 30.36 -0.28 -5.79
C LYS A 244 28.92 -0.34 -5.26
N LEU A 245 28.67 -1.16 -4.24
CA LEU A 245 27.38 -1.24 -3.55
C LEU A 245 26.99 0.10 -2.92
N ILE A 246 27.87 0.68 -2.12
CA ILE A 246 27.63 1.98 -1.48
C ILE A 246 27.33 3.04 -2.54
N PHE A 247 28.10 3.06 -3.63
CA PHE A 247 27.86 3.97 -4.74
C PHE A 247 26.48 3.78 -5.37
N GLN A 248 26.05 2.53 -5.64
CA GLN A 248 24.73 2.24 -6.21
C GLN A 248 23.59 2.66 -5.26
N MET A 249 23.72 2.43 -3.95
CA MET A 249 22.77 2.90 -2.96
C MET A 249 22.69 4.41 -2.94
N VAL A 250 23.83 5.10 -2.93
CA VAL A 250 23.90 6.56 -2.95
C VAL A 250 23.25 7.11 -4.22
N VAL A 251 23.54 6.55 -5.40
CA VAL A 251 22.91 6.95 -6.66
C VAL A 251 21.40 6.74 -6.62
N LEU A 252 20.92 5.60 -6.09
CA LEU A 252 19.49 5.36 -5.95
C LEU A 252 18.85 6.38 -5.00
N TRP A 253 19.41 6.60 -3.82
CA TRP A 253 18.90 7.55 -2.84
C TRP A 253 18.92 9.00 -3.33
N ILE A 254 19.97 9.40 -4.05
CA ILE A 254 20.03 10.71 -4.71
C ILE A 254 18.97 10.79 -5.81
N SER A 255 18.80 9.74 -6.61
CA SER A 255 17.77 9.70 -7.67
C SER A 255 16.37 9.76 -7.08
N LEU A 256 16.11 9.03 -5.99
CA LEU A 256 14.88 9.10 -5.20
C LEU A 256 14.63 10.53 -4.73
N ALA A 257 15.62 11.15 -4.07
CA ALA A 257 15.51 12.52 -3.58
C ALA A 257 15.34 13.54 -4.72
N ALA A 258 15.97 13.34 -5.87
CA ALA A 258 15.86 14.22 -7.04
C ALA A 258 14.49 14.10 -7.71
N VAL A 259 14.03 12.88 -8.00
CA VAL A 259 12.68 12.62 -8.55
C VAL A 259 11.63 13.17 -7.59
N PHE A 260 11.79 12.91 -6.29
CA PHE A 260 10.94 13.46 -5.26
C PHE A 260 10.86 14.99 -5.31
N LYS A 261 12.01 15.67 -5.30
CA LYS A 261 12.09 17.14 -5.36
C LYS A 261 11.61 17.74 -6.68
N ILE A 262 11.69 17.03 -7.80
CA ILE A 262 11.29 17.55 -9.11
C ILE A 262 9.79 17.33 -9.34
N PHE A 263 9.32 16.09 -9.23
CA PHE A 263 7.95 15.72 -9.61
C PHE A 263 6.92 16.06 -8.55
N PHE A 264 7.29 16.03 -7.26
CA PHE A 264 6.34 16.24 -6.16
C PHE A 264 6.52 17.59 -5.47
N ARG A 265 7.35 18.49 -6.03
CA ARG A 265 7.56 19.85 -5.51
C ARG A 265 6.25 20.60 -5.27
N GLY A 266 5.33 20.54 -6.24
CA GLY A 266 4.07 21.27 -6.18
C GLY A 266 3.21 20.85 -4.99
N PHE A 267 3.22 19.56 -4.67
CA PHE A 267 2.54 19.01 -3.50
C PHE A 267 3.20 19.53 -2.20
N PHE A 268 4.50 19.32 -2.05
CA PHE A 268 5.23 19.67 -0.82
C PHE A 268 5.38 21.18 -0.58
N ALA A 269 5.25 22.01 -1.60
CA ALA A 269 5.24 23.46 -1.44
C ALA A 269 4.01 23.97 -0.65
N ASN A 270 2.93 23.18 -0.61
CA ASN A 270 1.65 23.58 -0.01
C ASN A 270 1.17 22.64 1.09
N PHE A 271 1.75 21.44 1.18
CA PHE A 271 1.40 20.46 2.20
C PHE A 271 1.97 20.86 3.58
N VAL A 272 1.10 20.96 4.56
CA VAL A 272 1.41 21.19 5.97
C VAL A 272 0.96 19.95 6.75
N PRO A 273 1.88 19.16 7.32
CA PRO A 273 1.51 17.95 8.03
C PRO A 273 0.70 18.31 9.29
N PRO A 274 -0.40 17.57 9.59
CA PRO A 274 -1.25 17.87 10.75
C PRO A 274 -0.52 17.63 12.08
N THR A 275 0.51 16.78 12.07
CA THR A 275 1.39 16.53 13.21
C THR A 275 2.84 16.54 12.77
N SER A 276 3.72 17.05 13.61
CA SER A 276 5.17 17.06 13.37
C SER A 276 5.93 16.80 14.66
N GLY A 277 7.04 16.10 14.58
CA GLY A 277 7.91 15.81 15.72
C GLY A 277 8.33 14.35 15.79
N HIS A 278 9.29 14.07 16.67
CA HIS A 278 9.76 12.73 16.96
C HIS A 278 9.60 12.49 18.46
N ASN A 279 8.84 11.46 18.82
CA ASN A 279 8.70 11.02 20.19
C ASN A 279 8.94 9.51 20.26
N VAL A 280 9.59 9.06 21.33
CA VAL A 280 9.66 7.64 21.66
C VAL A 280 8.34 7.26 22.31
N VAL A 281 7.70 6.21 21.82
CA VAL A 281 6.48 5.66 22.41
C VAL A 281 6.89 4.73 23.57
N PRO A 282 6.52 5.04 24.83
CA PRO A 282 6.73 4.14 25.96
C PRO A 282 6.27 2.70 25.70
N TRP A 283 6.95 1.75 26.33
CA TRP A 283 6.68 0.31 26.16
C TRP A 283 5.25 -0.08 26.55
N GLU A 284 4.66 0.67 27.47
CA GLU A 284 3.31 0.47 28.00
C GLU A 284 2.23 0.76 26.95
N MET A 285 2.54 1.56 25.92
CA MET A 285 1.64 1.89 24.81
C MET A 285 1.72 0.90 23.65
N LYS A 286 2.46 -0.21 23.79
CA LYS A 286 2.55 -1.24 22.74
C LYS A 286 1.20 -1.93 22.53
N SER A 287 0.93 -2.33 21.29
CA SER A 287 -0.19 -3.21 21.00
C SER A 287 0.04 -4.60 21.63
N PRO A 288 -0.96 -5.21 22.29
CA PRO A 288 -0.83 -6.57 22.78
C PRO A 288 -0.66 -7.57 21.62
N LEU A 289 0.08 -8.66 21.86
CA LEU A 289 0.44 -9.62 20.82
C LEU A 289 -0.77 -10.29 20.16
N GLY A 290 -1.82 -10.60 20.94
CA GLY A 290 -3.04 -11.22 20.43
C GLY A 290 -3.76 -10.37 19.36
N PRO A 291 -4.21 -9.14 19.69
CA PRO A 291 -4.75 -8.18 18.74
C PRO A 291 -3.85 -7.94 17.52
N PHE A 292 -2.54 -7.83 17.72
CA PHE A 292 -1.58 -7.68 16.63
C PHE A 292 -1.64 -8.87 15.67
N LEU A 293 -1.58 -10.11 16.17
CA LEU A 293 -1.68 -11.31 15.35
C LEU A 293 -3.07 -11.49 14.70
N LEU A 294 -4.14 -10.98 15.32
CA LEU A 294 -5.46 -10.98 14.70
C LEU A 294 -5.54 -10.03 13.50
N ILE A 295 -4.92 -8.85 13.58
CA ILE A 295 -4.91 -7.87 12.48
C ILE A 295 -3.94 -8.31 11.38
N PHE A 296 -2.71 -8.69 11.72
CA PHE A 296 -1.63 -8.91 10.76
C PHE A 296 -1.38 -10.38 10.42
N GLY A 297 -2.01 -11.32 11.12
CA GLY A 297 -1.73 -12.76 10.98
C GLY A 297 -1.91 -13.29 9.55
N GLY A 298 -2.91 -12.79 8.82
CA GLY A 298 -3.10 -13.14 7.40
C GLY A 298 -1.90 -12.72 6.55
N ILE A 299 -1.41 -11.48 6.71
CA ILE A 299 -0.25 -10.96 5.98
C ILE A 299 1.04 -11.68 6.39
N LEU A 300 1.24 -11.94 7.68
CA LEU A 300 2.41 -12.67 8.17
C LEU A 300 2.46 -14.09 7.59
N ALA A 301 1.30 -14.74 7.42
CA ALA A 301 1.22 -16.03 6.75
C ALA A 301 1.63 -15.93 5.27
N VAL A 302 1.31 -14.83 4.56
CA VAL A 302 1.77 -14.63 3.17
C VAL A 302 3.28 -14.59 3.07
N MET A 303 3.98 -13.97 4.04
CA MET A 303 5.44 -13.85 4.02
C MET A 303 6.17 -15.20 4.07
N ILE A 304 5.56 -16.21 4.71
CA ILE A 304 6.14 -17.55 4.83
C ILE A 304 5.73 -18.48 3.67
N LEU A 305 4.69 -18.16 2.91
CA LEU A 305 4.22 -19.01 1.79
C LEU A 305 5.28 -19.31 0.73
N PRO A 306 6.16 -18.38 0.31
CA PRO A 306 7.24 -18.70 -0.60
C PRO A 306 8.16 -19.80 -0.06
N PHE A 307 8.43 -19.82 1.25
CA PHE A 307 9.25 -20.85 1.89
C PHE A 307 8.58 -22.23 1.85
N PHE A 308 7.29 -22.33 2.17
CA PHE A 308 6.54 -23.59 2.05
C PHE A 308 6.37 -24.03 0.58
N GLY A 309 6.21 -23.06 -0.32
CA GLY A 309 6.05 -23.27 -1.75
C GLY A 309 7.30 -23.82 -2.43
N THR A 310 8.50 -23.46 -1.96
CA THR A 310 9.79 -23.85 -2.56
C THR A 310 10.54 -24.93 -1.78
N VAL A 311 10.53 -24.92 -0.43
CA VAL A 311 11.40 -25.77 0.41
C VAL A 311 10.72 -27.06 0.87
N LEU A 312 9.43 -27.04 1.21
CA LEU A 312 8.77 -28.19 1.87
C LEU A 312 8.06 -29.18 0.93
N GLN A 313 8.04 -28.90 -0.38
CA GLN A 313 7.38 -29.79 -1.35
C GLN A 313 8.05 -31.14 -1.63
N PRO A 314 9.37 -31.33 -1.51
CA PRO A 314 9.95 -32.67 -1.61
C PRO A 314 9.46 -33.61 -0.51
N VAL A 315 9.06 -33.07 0.65
CA VAL A 315 8.69 -33.84 1.85
C VAL A 315 7.28 -34.43 1.77
N PHE A 316 6.35 -33.78 1.04
CA PHE A 316 4.96 -34.24 0.89
C PHE A 316 4.68 -34.97 -0.44
N ARG A 317 5.73 -35.32 -1.18
CA ARG A 317 5.67 -36.17 -2.38
C ARG A 317 6.20 -37.59 -2.15
N ALA A 318 6.55 -37.93 -0.89
CA ALA A 318 6.79 -39.28 -0.43
C ALA A 318 5.50 -39.85 0.19
#